data_AF-A0A7C2NAH1-F1
#
_entry.id   AF-A0A7C2NAH1-F1
#
_cell.length_a   1.000
_cell.length_b   1.000
_cell.length_c   1.000
_cell.angle_alpha   90.00
_cell.angle_beta   90.00
_cell.angle_gamma   90.00
#
_symmetry.space_group_name_H-M   'P 1'
#
loop_
_entity.id
_entity.type
_entity.pdbx_description
1 polymer ?
#
loop_
_entity_poly.entity_id
_entity_poly.type
_entity_poly.pdbx_seq_one_letter_code
_entity_poly.pdbx_strand_id
1 'polypeptide(L)'
;IKAVDVSVDGGKTWKEAKLVEPVFSKCLTRFVMPWEWDGKETLIMSRAMDETGYVQPTLRQLRKERGTNSIYHKNSIQTWKIQANGEVHNVQIENL
;
A
#
# COMPACT_ATOMS: atom_id res chain seq x y z
N ILE A 1 11.82 -1.51 8.56
CA ILE A 1 11.07 -0.60 7.65
C ILE A 1 11.95 0.60 7.38
N LYS A 2 12.32 0.82 6.12
CA LYS A 2 13.18 1.92 5.70
C LYS A 2 12.39 3.06 5.06
N ALA A 3 11.34 2.73 4.32
CA ALA A 3 10.44 3.69 3.69
C ALA A 3 9.04 3.09 3.52
N VAL A 4 8.04 3.97 3.41
CA VAL A 4 6.69 3.61 2.95
C VAL A 4 6.29 4.61 1.88
N ASP A 5 5.96 4.13 0.68
CA ASP A 5 5.34 4.98 -0.33
C ASP A 5 3.82 4.87 -0.27
N VAL A 6 3.13 5.97 -0.54
CA VAL A 6 1.68 6.02 -0.68
C VAL A 6 1.32 6.50 -2.09
N SER A 7 0.33 5.86 -2.68
CA SER A 7 -0.30 6.27 -3.93
C SER A 7 -1.74 6.70 -3.65
N VAL A 8 -2.20 7.72 -4.37
CA VAL A 8 -3.58 8.24 -4.37
C VAL A 8 -4.18 8.23 -5.78
N ASP A 9 -3.68 7.36 -6.66
CA ASP A 9 -4.13 7.23 -8.04
C ASP A 9 -4.11 5.77 -8.55
N GLY A 10 -4.18 4.81 -7.60
CA GLY A 10 -4.15 3.39 -7.92
C GLY A 10 -2.78 2.91 -8.39
N GLY A 11 -1.70 3.43 -7.81
CA GLY A 11 -0.34 2.95 -8.03
C GLY A 11 0.33 3.47 -9.30
N LYS A 12 -0.24 4.48 -9.98
CA LYS A 12 0.39 5.12 -11.15
C LYS A 12 1.54 6.03 -10.72
N THR A 13 1.33 6.79 -9.65
CA THR A 13 2.36 7.61 -8.99
C THR A 13 2.45 7.29 -7.51
N TRP A 14 3.63 7.53 -6.94
CA TRP A 14 3.97 7.19 -5.56
C TRP A 14 4.72 8.35 -4.92
N LYS A 15 4.39 8.64 -3.67
CA LYS A 15 5.07 9.64 -2.85
C LYS A 15 5.51 8.98 -1.55
N GLU A 16 6.74 9.23 -1.15
CA GLU A 16 7.28 8.73 0.12
C GLU A 16 6.55 9.40 1.29
N ALA A 17 6.04 8.59 2.22
CA ALA A 17 5.38 9.03 3.43
C ALA A 17 6.41 9.26 4.55
N LYS A 18 6.09 10.15 5.48
CA LYS A 18 6.91 10.37 6.66
C LYS A 18 6.74 9.22 7.65
N LEU A 19 7.82 8.52 7.99
CA LEU A 19 7.82 7.59 9.11
C LEU A 19 7.74 8.35 10.44
N VAL A 20 6.96 7.82 11.37
CA VAL A 20 6.83 8.39 12.72
C VAL A 20 7.78 7.64 13.64
N GLU A 21 8.79 8.36 14.13
CA GLU A 21 9.80 7.83 15.04
C GLU A 21 9.20 7.51 16.43
N PRO A 22 9.79 6.53 17.16
CA PRO A 22 10.94 5.72 16.76
C PRO A 22 10.60 4.57 15.79
N VAL A 23 11.50 4.28 14.85
CA VAL A 23 11.43 3.09 13.98
C VAL A 23 12.36 1.99 14.51
N PHE A 24 11.79 0.86 14.93
CA PHE A 24 12.54 -0.30 15.43
C PHE A 24 12.51 -1.48 14.47
N SER A 25 13.59 -2.27 14.47
CA SER A 25 13.64 -3.53 13.71
C SER A 25 12.57 -4.49 14.20
N LYS A 26 11.80 -5.05 13.25
CA LYS A 26 10.74 -6.05 13.50
C LYS A 26 9.60 -5.57 14.41
N CYS A 27 9.40 -4.26 14.54
CA CYS A 27 8.24 -3.67 15.23
C CYS A 27 7.30 -2.97 14.23
N LEU A 28 6.05 -2.75 14.65
CA LEU A 28 5.12 -1.93 13.88
C LEU A 28 5.66 -0.50 13.74
N THR A 29 5.60 0.02 12.52
CA THR A 29 6.05 1.38 12.19
C THR A 29 4.86 2.19 11.70
N ARG A 30 4.61 3.33 12.33
CA ARG A 30 3.57 4.27 11.87
C ARG A 30 4.16 5.16 10.77
N PHE A 31 3.35 5.50 9.78
CA PHE A 31 3.68 6.45 8.72
C PHE A 31 2.52 7.40 8.47
N VAL A 32 2.79 8.59 7.95
CA VAL A 32 1.79 9.61 7.63
C VAL A 32 2.16 10.29 6.30
N MET A 33 1.16 10.45 5.42
CA MET A 33 1.27 11.29 4.24
C MET A 33 0.13 12.31 4.24
N PRO A 34 0.41 13.60 4.46
CA PRO A 34 -0.58 14.65 4.24
C PRO A 34 -1.00 14.68 2.77
N TRP A 35 -2.31 14.78 2.54
CA TRP A 35 -2.87 14.81 1.21
C TRP A 35 -4.15 15.66 1.22
N GLU A 36 -4.22 16.60 0.28
CA GLU A 36 -5.42 17.37 0.01
C GLU A 36 -6.26 16.61 -1.01
N TRP A 37 -7.39 16.09 -0.56
CA TRP A 37 -8.31 15.35 -1.41
C TRP A 37 -9.19 16.33 -2.20
N ASP A 38 -9.23 16.15 -3.53
CA ASP A 38 -10.03 16.98 -4.44
C ASP A 38 -11.52 16.55 -4.53
N GLY A 39 -11.96 15.63 -3.66
CA GLY A 39 -13.32 15.11 -3.63
C GLY A 39 -13.65 14.08 -4.72
N LYS A 40 -12.71 13.75 -5.62
CA LYS A 40 -12.95 12.74 -6.66
C LYS A 40 -12.73 11.34 -6.14
N GLU A 41 -13.40 10.38 -6.77
CA GLU A 41 -13.13 8.98 -6.52
C GLU A 41 -11.63 8.67 -6.71
N THR A 42 -11.02 8.00 -5.74
CA THR A 42 -9.61 7.64 -5.78
C THR A 42 -9.35 6.22 -5.27
N LEU A 43 -8.21 5.67 -5.69
CA LEU A 43 -7.66 4.43 -5.18
C LEU A 43 -6.40 4.74 -4.38
N ILE A 44 -6.45 4.54 -3.08
CA ILE A 44 -5.28 4.72 -2.20
C ILE A 44 -4.60 3.39 -1.92
N MET A 45 -3.27 3.41 -1.88
CA MET A 45 -2.42 2.25 -1.68
C MET A 45 -1.19 2.64 -0.86
N SER A 46 -0.58 1.68 -0.18
CA SER A 46 0.75 1.86 0.42
C SER A 46 1.65 0.68 0.10
N ARG A 47 2.96 0.92 -0.04
CA ARG A 47 3.96 -0.14 -0.14
C ARG A 47 5.10 0.13 0.84
N ALA A 48 5.49 -0.88 1.59
CA ALA A 48 6.66 -0.81 2.45
C ALA A 48 7.93 -1.27 1.72
N MET A 49 9.06 -0.65 2.06
CA MET A 49 10.40 -1.15 1.77
C MET A 49 11.15 -1.37 3.09
N ASP A 50 11.77 -2.53 3.26
CA ASP A 50 12.59 -2.82 4.44
C ASP A 50 14.09 -2.52 4.23
N GLU A 51 14.88 -2.74 5.27
CA GLU A 51 16.33 -2.52 5.28
C GLU A 51 17.11 -3.43 4.31
N THR A 52 16.52 -4.54 3.84
CA THR A 52 17.12 -5.45 2.85
C THR A 52 16.88 -4.97 1.41
N GLY A 53 16.03 -3.97 1.23
CA GLY A 53 15.56 -3.52 -0.09
C GLY A 53 14.35 -4.30 -0.61
N TYR A 54 13.77 -5.19 0.19
CA TYR A 54 12.53 -5.87 -0.19
C TYR A 54 11.38 -4.88 -0.25
N VAL A 55 10.75 -4.77 -1.41
CA VAL A 55 9.57 -3.94 -1.65
C VAL A 55 8.32 -4.81 -1.61
N GLN A 56 7.32 -4.37 -0.86
CA GLN A 56 6.04 -5.05 -0.74
C GLN A 56 5.40 -5.30 -2.13
N PRO A 57 4.99 -6.54 -2.46
CA PRO A 57 4.55 -6.90 -3.79
C PRO A 57 3.09 -6.50 -4.05
N THR A 58 2.70 -6.36 -5.31
CA THR A 58 1.27 -6.34 -5.70
C THR A 58 0.64 -7.72 -5.50
N LEU A 59 -0.69 -7.78 -5.44
CA LEU A 59 -1.41 -9.06 -5.38
C LEU A 59 -1.11 -9.95 -6.60
N ARG A 60 -0.98 -9.33 -7.78
CA ARG A 60 -0.63 -10.04 -9.02
C ARG A 60 0.77 -10.65 -8.94
N GLN A 61 1.76 -9.89 -8.48
CA GLN A 61 3.12 -10.40 -8.27
C GLN A 61 3.11 -11.57 -7.28
N LEU A 62 2.38 -11.43 -6.17
CA LEU A 62 2.31 -12.48 -5.16
C LEU A 62 1.65 -13.76 -5.69
N ARG A 63 0.54 -13.62 -6.43
CA ARG A 63 -0.16 -14.76 -7.07
C ARG A 63 0.66 -15.40 -8.18
N LYS A 64 1.46 -14.63 -8.92
CA LYS A 64 2.36 -15.19 -9.94
C LYS A 64 3.35 -16.19 -9.33
N GLU A 65 3.88 -15.88 -8.16
CA GLU A 65 4.85 -16.74 -7.48
C GLU A 65 4.21 -17.87 -6.66
N ARG A 66 2.99 -17.65 -6.13
CA ARG A 66 2.38 -18.55 -5.13
C ARG A 66 1.05 -19.18 -5.54
N GLY A 67 0.53 -18.84 -6.71
CA GLY A 67 -0.83 -19.17 -7.13
C GLY A 67 -1.90 -18.46 -6.30
N THR A 68 -3.15 -18.89 -6.47
CA THR A 68 -4.32 -18.33 -5.80
C THR A 68 -4.71 -19.07 -4.51
N ASN A 69 -4.13 -20.24 -4.27
CA ASN A 69 -4.51 -21.13 -3.16
C ASN A 69 -3.56 -21.00 -1.95
N SER A 70 -2.75 -19.95 -1.91
CA SER A 70 -1.87 -19.66 -0.77
C SER A 70 -2.69 -19.07 0.39
N ILE A 71 -2.75 -19.80 1.51
CA ILE A 71 -3.58 -19.45 2.68
C ILE A 71 -2.85 -18.47 3.62
N TYR A 72 -1.51 -18.48 3.63
CA TYR A 72 -0.68 -17.73 4.57
C TYR A 72 0.19 -16.67 3.89
N HIS A 73 0.72 -15.76 4.71
CA HIS A 73 1.73 -14.76 4.29
C HIS A 73 1.28 -13.86 3.12
N LYS A 74 0.00 -13.49 3.08
CA LYS A 74 -0.53 -12.51 2.14
C LYS A 74 -0.11 -11.09 2.53
N ASN A 75 1.08 -10.69 2.09
CA ASN A 75 1.64 -9.35 2.30
C ASN A 75 1.44 -8.43 1.10
N SER A 76 0.55 -8.73 0.16
CA SER A 76 0.33 -7.88 -1.01
C SER A 76 -0.14 -6.48 -0.62
N ILE A 77 0.21 -5.47 -1.42
CA ILE A 77 -0.33 -4.12 -1.30
C ILE A 77 -1.87 -4.15 -1.25
N GLN A 78 -2.45 -3.49 -0.26
CA GLN A 78 -3.89 -3.29 -0.13
C GLN A 78 -4.32 -2.04 -0.90
N THR A 79 -5.51 -2.12 -1.52
CA THR A 79 -6.14 -0.97 -2.18
C THR A 79 -7.44 -0.60 -1.48
N TRP A 80 -7.62 0.69 -1.21
CA TRP A 80 -8.89 1.23 -0.75
C TRP A 80 -9.45 2.18 -1.79
N LYS A 81 -10.72 1.98 -2.13
CA LYS A 81 -11.46 2.88 -3.01
C LYS A 81 -12.20 3.89 -2.14
N ILE A 82 -11.82 5.17 -2.26
CA ILE A 82 -12.54 6.28 -1.64
C ILE A 82 -13.49 6.83 -2.69
N GLN A 83 -14.79 6.75 -2.42
CA GLN A 83 -15.82 7.33 -3.27
C GLN A 83 -15.95 8.84 -3.03
N ALA A 84 -16.55 9.57 -3.97
CA ALA A 84 -16.74 11.02 -3.86
C ALA A 84 -17.56 11.47 -2.63
N ASN A 85 -18.41 10.59 -2.09
CA ASN A 85 -19.16 10.80 -0.86
C ASN A 85 -18.34 10.51 0.42
N GLY A 86 -17.08 10.10 0.30
CA GLY A 86 -16.19 9.76 1.42
C GLY A 86 -16.28 8.30 1.91
N GLU A 87 -17.17 7.48 1.33
CA GLU A 87 -17.22 6.06 1.67
C GLU A 87 -15.95 5.33 1.20
N VAL A 88 -15.49 4.38 2.01
CA VAL A 88 -14.25 3.63 1.77
C VAL A 88 -14.56 2.16 1.58
N HIS A 89 -14.17 1.63 0.42
CA HIS A 89 -14.41 0.24 0.04
C HIS A 89 -13.11 -0.54 -0.07
N ASN A 90 -13.11 -1.78 0.44
CA ASN A 90 -12.04 -2.74 0.18
C ASN A 90 -12.18 -3.26 -1.26
N VAL A 91 -11.19 -3.01 -2.10
CA VAL A 91 -11.20 -3.44 -3.50
C VAL A 91 -9.91 -4.17 -3.87
N GLN A 92 -9.97 -4.99 -4.92
CA GLN A 92 -8.79 -5.57 -5.55
C GLN A 92 -8.64 -4.99 -6.95
N ILE A 93 -7.40 -4.75 -7.35
CA ILE A 93 -7.03 -4.33 -8.69
C ILE A 93 -6.05 -5.38 -9.25
N GLU A 94 -6.39 -5.97 -10.39
CA GLU A 94 -5.62 -7.05 -11.00
C GLU A 94 -4.67 -6.56 -12.11
N ASN A 95 -4.75 -5.29 -12.46
CA ASN A 95 -4.08 -4.72 -13.65
C ASN A 95 -2.68 -4.12 -13.33
N LEU A 96 -2.18 -4.28 -12.09
CA LEU A 96 -0.91 -3.73 -11.60
C LEU A 96 0.08 -4.81 -11.17
#